data_AF-A0A7V5FPU4-F1
#
_entry.id   AF-A0A7V5FPU4-F1
#
_cell.length_a   1.000
_cell.length_b   1.000
_cell.length_c   1.000
_cell.angle_alpha   90.00
_cell.angle_beta   90.00
_cell.angle_gamma   90.00
#
_symmetry.space_group_name_H-M   'P 1'
#
loop_
_entity.id
_entity.type
_entity.pdbx_description
1 polymer ?
#
loop_
_entity_poly.entity_id
_entity_poly.type
_entity_poly.pdbx_seq_one_letter_code
_entity_poly.pdbx_strand_id
1 'polypeptide(L)' 'IRQAADMGANAVINVRFSTSSVAQGAAELYAYGTAVRVE' A
#
# COMPACT_ATOMS: atom_id res chain seq x y z
N ILE A 1 5.85 -2.22 -0.69
CA ILE A 1 7.20 -2.09 -0.07
C ILE A 1 8.25 -1.69 -1.11
N ARG A 2 8.47 -2.46 -2.18
CA ARG A 2 9.47 -2.13 -3.22
C ARG A 2 9.34 -0.70 -3.75
N GLN A 3 8.12 -0.28 -4.09
CA GLN A 3 7.84 1.09 -4.51
C GLN A 3 8.28 2.17 -3.50
N ALA A 4 8.12 1.93 -2.19
CA ALA A 4 8.59 2.87 -1.17
C ALA A 4 10.12 2.84 -1.04
N ALA A 5 10.74 1.66 -1.14
CA ALA A 5 12.20 1.51 -1.13
C ALA A 5 12.86 2.18 -2.34
N ASP A 6 12.26 2.07 -3.53
CA ASP A 6 12.72 2.73 -4.76
C ASP A 6 12.62 4.26 -4.65
N MET A 7 11.75 4.77 -3.77
CA MET A 7 11.65 6.20 -3.41
C MET A 7 12.62 6.61 -2.28
N GLY A 8 13.46 5.71 -1.77
CA GLY A 8 14.41 5.98 -0.69
C GLY A 8 13.78 6.04 0.72
N ALA A 9 12.53 5.59 0.87
CA ALA A 9 11.87 5.54 2.17
C ALA A 9 12.36 4.35 3.00
N ASN A 10 12.44 4.54 4.33
CA ASN A 10 12.75 3.46 5.28
C ASN A 10 11.51 2.95 6.03
N ALA A 11 10.34 3.60 5.84
CA ALA A 11 9.08 3.17 6.41
C ALA A 11 7.89 3.49 5.49
N VAL A 12 6.77 2.79 5.72
CA VAL A 12 5.46 3.11 5.15
C VAL A 12 4.48 3.27 6.31
N ILE A 13 3.92 4.47 6.47
CA ILE A 13 3.00 4.79 7.55
C ILE A 13 1.57 4.94 7.04
N ASN A 14 0.62 4.89 7.97
CA ASN A 14 -0.81 5.11 7.68
C ASN A 14 -1.33 4.15 6.58
N VAL A 15 -0.91 2.88 6.67
CA VAL A 15 -1.26 1.83 5.73
C VAL A 15 -2.76 1.54 5.83
N ARG A 16 -3.43 1.52 4.68
CA ARG A 16 -4.83 1.15 4.53
C ARG A 16 -4.97 -0.01 3.57
N PHE A 17 -5.87 -0.90 3.93
CA PHE A 17 -6.37 -1.95 3.05
C PHE A 17 -7.74 -1.52 2.54
N SER A 18 -7.97 -1.69 1.26
CA SER A 18 -9.26 -1.42 0.63
C SER A 18 -9.56 -2.54 -0.36
N THR A 19 -10.81 -2.94 -0.44
CA THR A 19 -11.26 -3.97 -1.37
C THR A 19 -12.34 -3.42 -2.27
N SER A 20 -12.37 -3.88 -3.53
CA SER A 20 -13.46 -3.59 -4.46
C SER A 20 -13.91 -4.89 -5.12
N SER A 21 -15.22 -5.11 -5.19
CA SER A 21 -15.76 -6.26 -5.93
C SER A 21 -15.47 -6.09 -7.42
N VAL A 22 -14.95 -7.14 -8.06
CA VAL A 22 -14.67 -7.14 -9.50
C VAL A 22 -15.49 -8.15 -10.29
N ALA A 23 -15.94 -9.22 -9.63
CA ALA A 23 -16.88 -10.19 -10.18
C ALA A 23 -17.58 -10.95 -9.05
N GLN A 24 -18.57 -11.79 -9.37
CA GLN A 24 -19.20 -12.64 -8.39
C GLN A 24 -18.16 -13.57 -7.73
N GLY A 25 -17.99 -13.44 -6.42
CA GLY A 25 -17.01 -14.22 -5.66
C GLY A 25 -15.55 -13.77 -5.80
N ALA A 26 -15.29 -12.64 -6.48
CA ALA A 26 -13.94 -12.10 -6.65
C ALA A 26 -13.88 -10.60 -6.29
N ALA A 27 -12.84 -10.22 -5.57
CA ALA A 27 -12.57 -8.83 -5.21
C ALA A 27 -11.08 -8.52 -5.42
N GLU A 28 -10.80 -7.29 -5.82
CA GLU A 28 -9.46 -6.71 -5.74
C GLU A 28 -9.14 -6.30 -4.31
N LEU A 29 -7.87 -6.43 -3.93
CA LEU A 29 -7.32 -5.94 -2.67
C LEU A 29 -6.21 -4.92 -2.96
N TYR A 30 -6.42 -3.70 -2.52
CA TYR A 30 -5.45 -2.62 -2.55
C TYR A 30 -4.84 -2.41 -1.16
N ALA A 31 -3.52 -2.23 -1.13
CA ALA A 31 -2.78 -1.81 0.06
C ALA A 31 -1.94 -0.57 -0.28
N TYR A 32 -2.17 0.53 0.42
CA TYR A 32 -1.49 1.79 0.17
C TYR A 32 -1.22 2.55 1.47
N GLY A 33 -0.24 3.44 1.44
CA GLY A 33 0.18 4.24 2.60
C GLY A 33 1.18 5.31 2.18
N THR A 34 1.71 6.05 3.14
CA THR A 34 2.68 7.12 2.88
C THR A 34 4.10 6.58 3.06
N ALA A 35 4.90 6.62 2.00
CA ALA A 35 6.33 6.36 2.07
C ALA A 35 7.02 7.52 2.80
N VAL A 36 7.74 7.24 3.87
CA VAL A 36 8.45 8.24 4.68
C VAL A 36 9.88 7.81 4.97
N ARG A 37 10.75 8.80 5.13
CA ARG A 37 12.08 8.59 5.70
C ARG A 37 12.10 9.24 7.08
N VAL A 38 12.21 8.42 8.11
CA VAL A 38 12.33 8.86 9.50
C VAL A 38 13.79 8.79 9.93
N GLU A 39 14.18 9.71 10.80
CA GLU A 39 15.51 9.85 11.42
C GLU A 39 15.44 9.64 12.93
#